data_AF-A0A077P7N8-F1
#
_entry.id   AF-A0A077P7N8-F1
#
_cell.length_a   1.000
_cell.length_b   1.000
_cell.length_c   1.000
_cell.angle_alpha   90.00
_cell.angle_beta   90.00
_cell.angle_gamma   90.00
#
_symmetry.space_group_name_H-M   'P 1'
#
loop_
_entity.id
_entity.type
_entity.pdbx_description
1 polymer ?
#
loop_
_entity_poly.entity_id
_entity_poly.type
_entity_poly.pdbx_seq_one_letter_code
_entity_poly.pdbx_strand_id
1 'polypeptide(L)'
;MSKYKSFSEWMLVVDKHIVKTKRLDDIDDIKYIDLFKIDIQGCEYLALSNYLEKLKSTLVIECEVEFVEQYIGQPRFSEIEILLRSQGFHFVKFMGYGTRPLNPMIINENPFIYGNQWLWSDALFIRNINEWDSMSNEELCTLAIILAESYEMYDFSYKAISILDHRNDTEYSDIFLKWLNENLIDKFEINSNDYSHLIFSDSQD
;
A
#
# COMPACT_ATOMS: atom_id res chain seq x y z
N MET A 1 -25.50 -14.04 -8.62
CA MET A 1 -25.77 -12.61 -8.90
C MET A 1 -24.82 -11.80 -8.03
N SER A 2 -23.93 -11.03 -8.66
CA SER A 2 -22.94 -10.22 -7.94
C SER A 2 -23.61 -9.24 -6.99
N LYS A 3 -23.12 -9.16 -5.75
CA LYS A 3 -23.59 -8.17 -4.77
C LYS A 3 -23.26 -6.73 -5.21
N TYR A 4 -22.21 -6.57 -6.00
CA TYR A 4 -21.69 -5.29 -6.47
C TYR A 4 -21.95 -5.10 -7.97
N LYS A 5 -22.37 -3.90 -8.36
CA LYS A 5 -22.68 -3.57 -9.75
C LYS A 5 -21.42 -3.44 -10.62
N SER A 6 -21.52 -3.88 -11.87
CA SER A 6 -20.45 -3.77 -12.89
C SER A 6 -19.08 -4.27 -12.43
N PHE A 7 -19.06 -5.20 -11.48
CA PHE A 7 -17.84 -5.81 -10.97
C PHE A 7 -17.70 -7.25 -11.50
N SER A 8 -18.77 -8.03 -11.42
CA SER A 8 -18.78 -9.40 -11.94
C SER A 8 -18.64 -9.53 -13.45
N GLU A 9 -18.99 -8.50 -14.21
CA GLU A 9 -18.85 -8.49 -15.67
C GLU A 9 -17.37 -8.54 -16.08
N TRP A 10 -16.49 -7.90 -15.30
CA TRP A 10 -15.03 -7.91 -15.51
C TRP A 10 -14.36 -9.19 -15.04
N MET A 11 -15.05 -10.00 -14.22
CA MET A 11 -14.53 -11.24 -13.64
C MET A 11 -14.98 -12.47 -14.42
N LEU A 12 -15.60 -12.30 -15.58
CA LEU A 12 -15.99 -13.41 -16.45
C LEU A 12 -14.76 -13.96 -17.17
N VAL A 13 -14.53 -15.25 -17.02
CA VAL A 13 -13.48 -15.96 -17.76
C VAL A 13 -13.88 -16.06 -19.23
N VAL A 14 -13.13 -15.38 -20.10
CA VAL A 14 -13.35 -15.39 -21.56
C VAL A 14 -12.49 -16.42 -22.27
N ASP A 15 -11.30 -16.73 -21.74
CA ASP A 15 -10.39 -17.75 -22.26
C ASP A 15 -9.47 -18.29 -21.15
N LYS A 16 -8.80 -19.43 -21.38
CA LYS A 16 -7.85 -20.05 -20.45
C LYS A 16 -6.58 -20.48 -21.16
N HIS A 17 -5.44 -20.03 -20.65
CA HIS A 17 -4.12 -20.42 -21.13
C HIS A 17 -3.31 -21.10 -20.03
N ILE A 18 -2.59 -22.16 -20.39
CA ILE A 18 -1.61 -22.78 -19.49
C ILE A 18 -0.30 -22.01 -19.65
N VAL A 19 0.17 -21.43 -18.54
CA VAL A 19 1.45 -20.71 -18.47
C VAL A 19 2.42 -21.46 -17.56
N LYS A 20 3.70 -21.45 -17.90
CA LYS A 20 4.76 -21.93 -17.00
C LYS A 20 5.07 -20.83 -16.01
N THR A 21 5.07 -21.15 -14.73
CA THR A 21 5.42 -20.22 -13.65
C THR A 21 6.71 -20.67 -12.96
N LYS A 22 7.36 -19.74 -12.27
CA LYS A 22 8.56 -19.97 -11.46
C LYS A 22 8.35 -19.25 -10.14
N ARG A 23 8.82 -19.83 -9.02
CA ARG A 23 8.77 -19.14 -7.73
C ARG A 23 9.69 -17.92 -7.78
N LEU A 24 9.34 -16.87 -7.04
CA LEU A 24 10.13 -15.65 -7.04
C LEU A 24 11.53 -15.88 -6.43
N ASP A 25 11.63 -16.74 -5.42
CA ASP A 25 12.93 -17.20 -4.87
C ASP A 25 13.80 -17.92 -5.92
N ASP A 26 13.20 -18.62 -6.88
CA ASP A 26 13.96 -19.39 -7.86
C ASP A 26 14.53 -18.49 -9.00
N ILE A 27 14.17 -17.21 -9.10
CA ILE A 27 14.64 -16.32 -10.19
C ILE A 27 16.08 -15.84 -9.94
N ASP A 28 17.07 -16.48 -10.56
CA ASP A 28 18.50 -16.26 -10.27
C ASP A 28 19.01 -14.82 -10.55
N ASP A 29 18.42 -14.13 -11.53
CA ASP A 29 18.85 -12.78 -11.94
C ASP A 29 18.45 -11.69 -10.93
N ILE A 30 17.49 -11.98 -10.05
CA ILE A 30 17.01 -11.05 -9.04
C ILE A 30 17.64 -11.43 -7.69
N LYS A 31 18.71 -10.71 -7.33
CA LYS A 31 19.46 -10.95 -6.09
C LYS A 31 18.85 -10.27 -4.87
N TYR A 32 18.41 -9.02 -5.03
CA TYR A 32 17.90 -8.16 -3.97
C TYR A 32 16.74 -7.33 -4.51
N ILE A 33 15.74 -7.06 -3.67
CA ILE A 33 14.60 -6.19 -3.99
C ILE A 33 14.37 -5.27 -2.80
N ASP A 34 14.73 -3.99 -2.91
CA ASP A 34 14.52 -3.02 -1.82
C ASP A 34 13.03 -2.67 -1.65
N LEU A 35 12.35 -2.44 -2.78
CA LEU A 35 10.92 -2.16 -2.87
C LEU A 35 10.22 -3.24 -3.71
N PHE A 36 9.23 -3.91 -3.14
CA PHE A 36 8.42 -4.90 -3.84
C PHE A 36 6.96 -4.44 -3.97
N LYS A 37 6.57 -3.99 -5.16
CA LYS A 37 5.18 -3.69 -5.51
C LYS A 37 4.54 -4.90 -6.20
N ILE A 38 3.41 -5.38 -5.69
CA ILE A 38 2.69 -6.53 -6.26
C ILE A 38 1.18 -6.28 -6.31
N ASP A 39 0.61 -6.59 -7.47
CA ASP A 39 -0.80 -6.44 -7.83
C ASP A 39 -1.02 -7.45 -8.96
N ILE A 40 -1.34 -8.68 -8.58
CA ILE A 40 -1.56 -9.82 -9.47
C ILE A 40 -2.94 -10.42 -9.27
N GLN A 41 -3.87 -9.62 -8.71
CA GLN A 41 -5.30 -9.85 -8.70
C GLN A 41 -5.67 -11.18 -8.01
N GLY A 42 -5.27 -11.32 -6.75
CA GLY A 42 -5.66 -12.43 -5.85
C GLY A 42 -4.68 -13.57 -5.72
N CYS A 43 -3.47 -13.42 -6.26
CA CYS A 43 -2.38 -14.39 -6.12
C CYS A 43 -1.22 -13.88 -5.23
N GLU A 44 -1.40 -12.74 -4.56
CA GLU A 44 -0.37 -12.03 -3.79
C GLU A 44 0.20 -12.91 -2.68
N TYR A 45 -0.68 -13.57 -1.91
CA TYR A 45 -0.26 -14.51 -0.88
C TYR A 45 0.58 -15.66 -1.45
N LEU A 46 0.21 -16.21 -2.61
CA LEU A 46 0.95 -17.31 -3.24
C LEU A 46 2.35 -16.83 -3.68
N ALA A 47 2.45 -15.63 -4.25
CA ALA A 47 3.73 -15.05 -4.62
C ALA A 47 4.61 -14.77 -3.38
N LEU A 48 4.06 -14.10 -2.36
CA LEU A 48 4.77 -13.74 -1.13
C LEU A 48 5.21 -14.98 -0.33
N SER A 49 4.36 -15.99 -0.19
CA SER A 49 4.70 -17.23 0.52
C SER A 49 5.77 -18.08 -0.19
N ASN A 50 6.04 -17.79 -1.47
CA ASN A 50 7.11 -18.42 -2.26
C ASN A 50 8.32 -17.51 -2.49
N TYR A 51 8.39 -16.38 -1.79
CA TYR A 51 9.43 -15.35 -1.89
C TYR A 51 10.18 -15.14 -0.55
N LEU A 52 10.10 -16.09 0.38
CA LEU A 52 10.51 -15.90 1.78
C LEU A 52 12.00 -15.65 1.96
N GLU A 53 12.85 -16.24 1.11
CA GLU A 53 14.30 -16.07 1.25
C GLU A 53 14.75 -14.68 0.81
N LYS A 54 14.27 -14.22 -0.35
CA LYS A 54 14.61 -12.90 -0.86
C LYS A 54 13.86 -11.77 -0.15
N LEU A 55 12.68 -12.05 0.40
CA LEU A 55 11.95 -11.16 1.32
C LEU A 55 12.85 -10.59 2.41
N LYS A 56 13.84 -11.37 2.89
CA LYS A 56 14.79 -10.95 3.95
C LYS A 56 15.54 -9.65 3.62
N SER A 57 15.85 -9.41 2.35
CA SER A 57 16.50 -8.17 1.89
C SER A 57 15.54 -7.05 1.52
N THR A 58 14.22 -7.31 1.51
CA THR A 58 13.22 -6.30 1.15
C THR A 58 12.95 -5.34 2.29
N LEU A 59 12.85 -4.05 1.94
CA LEU A 59 12.69 -2.95 2.88
C LEU A 59 11.24 -2.46 2.93
N VAL A 60 10.59 -2.40 1.76
CA VAL A 60 9.24 -1.89 1.59
C VAL A 60 8.44 -2.83 0.67
N ILE A 61 7.19 -3.08 1.03
CA ILE A 61 6.25 -3.87 0.23
C ILE A 61 4.96 -3.08 0.06
N GLU A 62 4.54 -2.90 -1.18
CA GLU A 62 3.20 -2.42 -1.52
C GLU A 62 2.45 -3.58 -2.19
N CYS A 63 1.35 -3.99 -1.57
CA CYS A 63 0.62 -5.19 -1.97
C CYS A 63 -0.85 -4.86 -2.14
N GLU A 64 -1.44 -5.24 -3.27
CA GLU A 64 -2.90 -5.28 -3.40
C GLU A 64 -3.46 -6.26 -2.36
N VAL A 65 -4.53 -5.86 -1.67
CA VAL A 65 -5.19 -6.65 -0.63
C VAL A 65 -6.69 -6.48 -0.72
N GLU A 66 -7.42 -7.56 -0.43
CA GLU A 66 -8.86 -7.60 -0.54
C GLU A 66 -9.54 -7.78 0.80
N PHE A 67 -10.71 -7.17 0.93
CA PHE A 67 -11.56 -7.28 2.12
C PHE A 67 -12.79 -8.17 1.88
N VAL A 68 -13.04 -8.49 0.61
CA VAL A 68 -14.05 -9.44 0.16
C VAL A 68 -13.41 -10.41 -0.82
N GLU A 69 -13.94 -11.63 -0.90
CA GLU A 69 -13.47 -12.58 -1.90
C GLU A 69 -13.97 -12.17 -3.29
N GLN A 70 -13.03 -11.85 -4.18
CA GLN A 70 -13.30 -11.49 -5.57
C GLN A 70 -12.96 -12.66 -6.50
N TYR A 71 -11.85 -13.35 -6.21
CA TYR A 71 -11.43 -14.57 -6.88
C TYR A 71 -11.65 -15.79 -5.97
N ILE A 72 -11.90 -16.95 -6.57
CA ILE A 72 -12.22 -18.19 -5.84
C ILE A 72 -11.04 -18.59 -4.94
N GLY A 73 -11.27 -18.65 -3.63
CA GLY A 73 -10.27 -19.04 -2.64
C GLY A 73 -9.19 -17.99 -2.38
N GLN A 74 -9.41 -16.75 -2.81
CA GLN A 74 -8.47 -15.64 -2.62
C GLN A 74 -8.26 -15.32 -1.14
N PRO A 75 -6.99 -15.29 -0.68
CA PRO A 75 -6.66 -14.80 0.66
C PRO A 75 -6.99 -13.32 0.81
N ARG A 76 -7.43 -12.90 2.00
CA ARG A 76 -7.76 -11.49 2.28
C ARG A 76 -6.60 -10.77 2.96
N PHE A 77 -6.78 -9.47 3.19
CA PHE A 77 -5.83 -8.62 3.89
C PHE A 77 -5.28 -9.27 5.17
N SER A 78 -6.13 -9.90 5.99
CA SER A 78 -5.71 -10.53 7.24
C SER A 78 -4.62 -11.59 7.05
N GLU A 79 -4.75 -12.42 6.02
CA GLU A 79 -3.83 -13.51 5.73
C GLU A 79 -2.49 -12.99 5.19
N ILE A 80 -2.53 -11.94 4.35
CA ILE A 80 -1.34 -11.26 3.84
C ILE A 80 -0.62 -10.51 4.97
N GLU A 81 -1.35 -9.77 5.81
CA GLU A 81 -0.79 -9.06 6.97
C GLU A 81 -0.12 -10.03 7.96
N ILE A 82 -0.76 -11.16 8.28
CA ILE A 82 -0.19 -12.18 9.16
C ILE A 82 1.09 -12.75 8.56
N LEU A 83 1.10 -13.06 7.26
CA LEU A 83 2.30 -13.56 6.56
C LEU A 83 3.43 -12.54 6.65
N LEU A 84 3.20 -11.29 6.24
CA LEU A 84 4.22 -10.26 6.21
C LEU A 84 4.73 -9.90 7.61
N ARG A 85 3.84 -9.85 8.61
CA ARG A 85 4.22 -9.65 10.01
C ARG A 85 5.11 -10.78 10.53
N SER A 86 4.82 -12.03 10.16
CA SER A 86 5.70 -13.15 10.51
C SER A 86 7.10 -13.05 9.90
N GLN A 87 7.27 -12.23 8.85
CA GLN A 87 8.52 -11.97 8.15
C GLN A 87 9.19 -10.65 8.58
N GLY A 88 8.72 -9.99 9.64
CA GLY A 88 9.33 -8.77 10.19
C GLY A 88 8.88 -7.46 9.51
N PHE A 89 7.77 -7.48 8.79
CA PHE A 89 7.15 -6.28 8.23
C PHE A 89 6.00 -5.77 9.11
N HIS A 90 5.80 -4.45 9.13
CA HIS A 90 4.65 -3.82 9.77
C HIS A 90 3.80 -3.09 8.73
N PHE A 91 2.49 -3.25 8.86
CA PHE A 91 1.53 -2.45 8.12
C PHE A 91 1.66 -0.98 8.53
N VAL A 92 1.67 -0.08 7.54
CA VAL A 92 1.78 1.37 7.75
C VAL A 92 0.47 2.07 7.43
N LYS A 93 0.05 2.00 6.17
CA LYS A 93 -1.12 2.71 5.65
C LYS A 93 -1.65 2.02 4.40
N PHE A 94 -2.88 2.34 4.07
CA PHE A 94 -3.45 2.05 2.76
C PHE A 94 -3.18 3.24 1.83
N MET A 95 -2.83 2.98 0.56
CA MET A 95 -2.55 4.01 -0.45
C MET A 95 -3.82 4.51 -1.15
N GLY A 96 -4.91 3.77 -1.01
CA GLY A 96 -6.21 4.07 -1.59
C GLY A 96 -7.18 2.93 -1.26
N TYR A 97 -8.40 3.00 -1.77
CA TYR A 97 -9.35 1.90 -1.62
C TYR A 97 -10.36 1.90 -2.77
N GLY A 98 -10.82 0.70 -3.13
CA GLY A 98 -11.91 0.51 -4.09
C GLY A 98 -13.23 0.22 -3.39
N THR A 99 -14.30 0.89 -3.80
CA THR A 99 -15.68 0.55 -3.38
C THR A 99 -16.61 0.44 -4.57
N ARG A 100 -17.77 -0.20 -4.36
CA ARG A 100 -18.90 -0.22 -5.30
C ARG A 100 -20.21 -0.09 -4.53
N PRO A 101 -21.26 0.50 -5.12
CA PRO A 101 -22.59 0.47 -4.53
C PRO A 101 -23.13 -0.96 -4.54
N LEU A 102 -23.91 -1.29 -3.51
CA LEU A 102 -24.63 -2.56 -3.47
C LEU A 102 -25.79 -2.52 -4.47
N ASN A 103 -26.00 -3.63 -5.18
CA ASN A 103 -27.19 -3.77 -6.01
C ASN A 103 -28.47 -3.65 -5.16
N PRO A 104 -29.53 -3.00 -5.66
CA PRO A 104 -29.69 -2.44 -7.01
C PRO A 104 -29.34 -0.94 -7.15
N MET A 105 -28.73 -0.30 -6.15
CA MET A 105 -28.51 1.15 -6.13
C MET A 105 -27.53 1.62 -7.22
N ILE A 106 -27.85 2.73 -7.89
CA ILE A 106 -26.99 3.41 -8.86
C ILE A 106 -27.21 4.92 -8.71
N ILE A 107 -26.15 5.70 -8.74
CA ILE A 107 -26.21 7.17 -8.73
C ILE A 107 -25.75 7.66 -10.10
N ASN A 108 -26.57 8.50 -10.75
CA ASN A 108 -26.27 9.10 -12.06
C ASN A 108 -25.83 8.08 -13.13
N GLU A 109 -26.41 6.87 -13.10
CA GLU A 109 -26.06 5.76 -14.00
C GLU A 109 -24.57 5.32 -13.94
N ASN A 110 -23.82 5.78 -12.94
CA ASN A 110 -22.41 5.47 -12.77
C ASN A 110 -22.22 4.39 -11.68
N PRO A 111 -21.75 3.18 -12.01
CA PRO A 111 -21.56 2.10 -11.06
C PRO A 111 -20.29 2.25 -10.20
N PHE A 112 -19.45 3.24 -10.46
CA PHE A 112 -18.20 3.52 -9.75
C PHE A 112 -18.36 4.60 -8.67
N ILE A 113 -19.47 5.35 -8.69
CA ILE A 113 -19.73 6.39 -7.70
C ILE A 113 -20.39 5.76 -6.48
N TYR A 114 -19.85 6.11 -5.30
CA TYR A 114 -20.37 5.75 -3.99
C TYR A 114 -20.21 4.28 -3.61
N GLY A 115 -20.01 4.02 -2.32
CA GLY A 115 -19.87 2.68 -1.76
C GLY A 115 -19.28 2.74 -0.37
N ASN A 116 -19.93 2.09 0.60
CA ASN A 116 -19.54 2.15 2.01
C ASN A 116 -18.71 0.94 2.47
N GLN A 117 -18.47 -0.03 1.59
CA GLN A 117 -17.64 -1.19 1.87
C GLN A 117 -16.39 -1.15 0.99
N TRP A 118 -15.23 -1.27 1.63
CA TRP A 118 -13.97 -1.47 0.93
C TRP A 118 -13.94 -2.87 0.35
N LEU A 119 -13.56 -2.96 -0.91
CA LEU A 119 -13.48 -4.21 -1.65
C LEU A 119 -12.03 -4.64 -1.79
N TRP A 120 -11.15 -3.70 -2.14
CA TRP A 120 -9.71 -3.86 -2.20
C TRP A 120 -8.99 -2.56 -1.83
N SER A 121 -7.69 -2.64 -1.66
CA SER A 121 -6.77 -1.53 -1.39
C SER A 121 -5.34 -1.94 -1.75
N ASP A 122 -4.46 -0.96 -1.91
CA ASP A 122 -3.01 -1.18 -1.87
C ASP A 122 -2.50 -0.91 -0.45
N ALA A 123 -1.95 -1.93 0.19
CA ALA A 123 -1.42 -1.88 1.55
C ALA A 123 0.10 -1.73 1.54
N LEU A 124 0.60 -0.72 2.25
CA LEU A 124 2.01 -0.45 2.42
C LEU A 124 2.54 -1.08 3.71
N PHE A 125 3.59 -1.87 3.58
CA PHE A 125 4.32 -2.49 4.66
C PHE A 125 5.79 -2.10 4.61
N ILE A 126 6.40 -1.90 5.77
CA ILE A 126 7.83 -1.56 5.89
C ILE A 126 8.50 -2.48 6.89
N ARG A 127 9.83 -2.61 6.80
CA ARG A 127 10.63 -3.22 7.86
C ARG A 127 10.33 -2.60 9.22
N ASN A 128 10.15 -3.44 10.23
CA ASN A 128 9.83 -3.01 11.59
C ASN A 128 10.80 -1.92 12.05
N ILE A 129 10.24 -0.76 12.42
CA ILE A 129 11.02 0.42 12.83
C ILE A 129 11.96 0.14 14.01
N ASN A 130 11.62 -0.85 14.86
CA ASN A 130 12.44 -1.26 15.99
C ASN A 130 13.74 -1.98 15.57
N GLU A 131 13.86 -2.39 14.30
CA GLU A 131 15.04 -3.08 13.76
C GLU A 131 16.00 -2.10 13.03
N TRP A 132 15.59 -0.85 12.81
CA TRP A 132 16.34 0.11 12.00
C TRP A 132 17.72 0.44 12.55
N ASP A 133 17.87 0.50 13.88
CA ASP A 133 19.17 0.72 14.53
C ASP A 133 20.18 -0.41 14.25
N SER A 134 19.72 -1.57 13.77
CA SER A 134 20.56 -2.71 13.37
C SER A 134 20.77 -2.85 11.86
N MET A 135 20.00 -2.13 11.04
CA MET A 135 20.16 -2.12 9.58
C MET A 135 21.48 -1.45 9.18
N SER A 136 22.04 -1.81 8.03
CA SER A 136 23.22 -1.15 7.45
C SER A 136 22.94 0.31 7.08
N ASN A 137 23.99 1.10 6.86
CA ASN A 137 23.82 2.48 6.42
C ASN A 137 23.20 2.54 5.02
N GLU A 138 23.56 1.59 4.17
CA GLU A 138 23.03 1.45 2.80
C GLU A 138 21.52 1.18 2.83
N GLU A 139 21.06 0.21 3.63
CA GLU A 139 19.64 -0.11 3.74
C GLU A 139 18.82 1.06 4.31
N LEU A 140 19.33 1.76 5.33
CA LEU A 140 18.65 2.94 5.90
C LEU A 140 18.56 4.09 4.88
N CYS A 141 19.62 4.32 4.11
CA CYS A 141 19.63 5.33 3.06
C CYS A 141 18.61 5.01 1.97
N THR A 142 18.63 3.78 1.47
CA THR A 142 17.66 3.31 0.46
C THR A 142 16.24 3.38 0.99
N LEU A 143 15.99 2.97 2.24
CA LEU A 143 14.68 3.07 2.88
C LEU A 143 14.21 4.53 2.95
N ALA A 144 15.06 5.45 3.41
CA ALA A 144 14.72 6.87 3.49
C ALA A 144 14.32 7.44 2.13
N ILE A 145 15.06 7.09 1.07
CA ILE A 145 14.77 7.53 -0.31
C ILE A 145 13.42 6.96 -0.78
N ILE A 146 13.18 5.66 -0.61
CA ILE A 146 11.91 5.03 -1.03
C ILE A 146 10.73 5.70 -0.33
N LEU A 147 10.81 5.88 0.99
CA LEU A 147 9.73 6.44 1.79
C LEU A 147 9.43 7.90 1.43
N ALA A 148 10.45 8.73 1.19
CA ALA A 148 10.26 10.13 0.80
C ALA A 148 9.73 10.25 -0.63
N GLU A 149 10.40 9.61 -1.60
CA GLU A 149 10.16 9.84 -3.03
C GLU A 149 8.94 9.07 -3.56
N SER A 150 8.68 7.85 -3.05
CA SER A 150 7.58 7.02 -3.55
C SER A 150 6.29 7.20 -2.75
N TYR A 151 6.40 7.53 -1.45
CA TYR A 151 5.27 7.47 -0.52
C TYR A 151 4.99 8.76 0.26
N GLU A 152 5.80 9.81 0.05
CA GLU A 152 5.75 11.07 0.78
C GLU A 152 5.74 10.89 2.31
N MET A 153 6.40 9.84 2.81
CA MET A 153 6.52 9.51 4.24
C MET A 153 7.75 10.19 4.84
N TYR A 154 7.67 11.52 4.89
CA TYR A 154 8.82 12.37 5.27
C TYR A 154 9.24 12.21 6.73
N ASP A 155 8.31 11.93 7.64
CA ASP A 155 8.58 11.65 9.06
C ASP A 155 9.38 10.36 9.25
N PHE A 156 9.01 9.28 8.56
CA PHE A 156 9.77 8.03 8.56
C PHE A 156 11.14 8.20 7.89
N SER A 157 11.20 8.95 6.80
CA SER A 157 12.45 9.24 6.09
C SER A 157 13.41 10.05 6.97
N TYR A 158 12.90 11.09 7.63
CA TYR A 158 13.66 11.87 8.61
C TYR A 158 14.20 10.98 9.72
N LYS A 159 13.39 10.06 10.28
CA LYS A 159 13.84 9.11 11.30
C LYS A 159 14.98 8.22 10.82
N ALA A 160 14.93 7.69 9.60
CA ALA A 160 16.01 6.89 9.02
C ALA A 160 17.29 7.72 8.85
N ILE A 161 17.18 8.95 8.35
CA ILE A 161 18.30 9.88 8.19
C ILE A 161 18.92 10.24 9.54
N SER A 162 18.13 10.48 10.59
CA SER A 162 18.68 10.79 11.92
C SER A 162 19.48 9.63 12.52
N ILE A 163 19.14 8.38 12.19
CA ILE A 163 19.97 7.21 12.59
C ILE A 163 21.31 7.26 11.85
N LEU A 164 21.31 7.56 10.55
CA LEU A 164 22.53 7.74 9.76
C LEU A 164 23.40 8.87 10.30
N ASP A 165 22.81 10.00 10.64
CA ASP A 165 23.51 11.14 11.22
C ASP A 165 24.22 10.78 12.53
N HIS A 166 23.51 10.10 13.44
CA HIS A 166 24.11 9.64 14.68
C HIS A 166 25.30 8.69 14.46
N ARG A 167 25.26 7.85 13.42
CA ARG A 167 26.33 6.88 13.12
C ARG A 167 27.55 7.51 12.44
N ASN A 168 27.35 8.57 11.67
CA ASN A 168 28.37 9.15 10.79
C ASN A 168 28.82 10.56 11.21
N ASP A 169 28.28 11.10 12.30
CA ASP A 169 28.55 12.47 12.77
C ASP A 169 28.22 13.51 11.69
N THR A 170 27.02 13.40 11.11
CA THR A 170 26.49 14.28 10.07
C THR A 170 25.20 14.99 10.50
N GLU A 171 24.74 15.95 9.70
CA GLU A 171 23.54 16.77 9.98
C GLU A 171 22.56 16.75 8.78
N TYR A 172 22.46 15.62 8.07
CA TYR A 172 21.61 15.53 6.88
C TYR A 172 20.12 15.64 7.20
N SER A 173 19.68 15.21 8.38
CA SER A 173 18.29 15.34 8.82
C SER A 173 17.90 16.80 8.98
N ASP A 174 18.81 17.67 9.41
CA ASP A 174 18.56 19.11 9.55
C ASP A 174 18.41 19.78 8.17
N ILE A 175 19.25 19.40 7.21
CA ILE A 175 19.13 19.85 5.81
C ILE A 175 17.78 19.40 5.23
N PHE A 176 17.41 18.14 5.45
CA PHE A 176 16.14 17.58 5.00
C PHE A 176 14.94 18.30 5.64
N LEU A 177 14.97 18.53 6.95
CA LEU A 177 13.92 19.25 7.67
C LEU A 177 13.79 20.70 7.21
N LYS A 178 14.91 21.37 6.95
CA LYS A 178 14.89 22.72 6.36
C LYS A 178 14.21 22.70 4.99
N TRP A 179 14.55 21.76 4.12
CA TRP A 179 13.90 21.61 2.83
C TRP A 179 12.39 21.35 2.97
N LEU A 180 11.98 20.48 3.90
CA LEU A 180 10.56 20.22 4.18
C LEU A 180 9.83 21.50 4.60
N ASN A 181 10.39 22.29 5.51
CA ASN A 181 9.80 23.55 5.96
C ASN A 181 9.64 24.58 4.82
N GLU A 182 10.52 24.55 3.82
CA GLU A 182 10.47 25.45 2.67
C GLU A 182 9.46 24.98 1.60
N ASN A 183 9.13 23.69 1.53
CA ASN A 183 8.40 23.10 0.40
C ASN A 183 7.06 22.42 0.74
N LEU A 184 6.76 22.12 2.01
CA LEU A 184 5.52 21.42 2.39
C LEU A 184 4.36 22.31 2.87
N ILE A 185 4.62 23.58 3.19
CA ILE A 185 3.61 24.46 3.81
C ILE A 185 2.36 24.64 2.92
N ASP A 186 2.51 24.54 1.60
CA ASP A 186 1.40 24.73 0.65
C ASP A 186 0.51 23.48 0.45
N LYS A 187 0.91 22.29 0.92
CA LYS A 187 0.19 21.02 0.66
C LYS A 187 -0.94 20.70 1.64
N PHE A 188 -0.99 21.33 2.82
CA PHE A 188 -1.90 20.94 3.92
C PHE A 188 -3.05 21.91 4.19
N GLU A 189 -3.23 22.96 3.39
CA GLU A 189 -4.47 23.76 3.40
C GLU A 189 -5.62 22.99 2.74
N ILE A 190 -6.27 22.08 3.47
CA ILE A 190 -7.52 21.44 3.02
C ILE A 190 -8.71 22.25 3.56
N ASN A 191 -9.43 22.88 2.63
CA ASN A 191 -10.69 23.61 2.82
C ASN A 191 -11.77 22.69 3.44
N SER A 192 -12.13 22.94 4.69
CA SER A 192 -13.04 22.09 5.49
C SER A 192 -14.55 22.37 5.32
N ASN A 193 -14.99 23.05 4.26
CA ASN A 193 -16.29 23.76 4.28
C ASN A 193 -17.39 23.31 3.30
N ASP A 194 -17.30 22.16 2.63
CA ASP A 194 -18.16 21.94 1.45
C ASP A 194 -19.40 21.03 1.54
N TYR A 195 -19.80 20.53 2.71
CA TYR A 195 -20.92 19.56 2.76
C TYR A 195 -22.02 19.76 3.80
N SER A 196 -21.86 20.68 4.77
CA SER A 196 -22.89 20.89 5.81
C SER A 196 -24.17 21.55 5.29
N HIS A 197 -24.06 22.38 4.25
CA HIS A 197 -25.17 23.14 3.69
C HIS A 197 -26.08 22.31 2.77
N LEU A 198 -25.62 21.15 2.29
CA LEU A 198 -26.40 20.27 1.41
C LEU A 198 -27.31 19.27 2.16
N ILE A 199 -27.06 19.04 3.46
CA ILE A 199 -27.80 18.04 4.25
C ILE A 199 -28.95 18.69 5.05
N PHE A 200 -28.90 20.00 5.30
CA PHE A 200 -29.80 20.66 6.26
C PHE A 200 -30.61 21.84 5.70
N SER A 201 -30.67 22.06 4.38
CA SER A 201 -31.38 23.22 3.83
C SER A 201 -32.91 23.06 3.68
N ASP A 202 -33.49 21.86 3.75
CA ASP A 202 -34.93 21.67 3.48
C ASP A 202 -35.68 20.95 4.61
N SER A 203 -35.59 21.50 5.83
CA SER A 203 -36.59 21.22 6.87
C SER A 203 -36.98 22.49 7.61
N GLN A 204 -37.70 23.36 6.91
CA GLN A 204 -38.59 24.36 7.51
C GLN A 204 -39.95 24.26 6.81
N ASP A 205 -40.85 23.48 7.40
CA ASP A 205 -42.30 23.71 7.33
C ASP A 205 -42.69 24.70 8.45
#